data_AF-A0A1H0AFD6-F1
#
_entry.id   AF-A0A1H0AFD6-F1
#
_cell.length_a   1.000
_cell.length_b   1.000
_cell.length_c   1.000
_cell.angle_alpha   90.00
_cell.angle_beta   90.00
_cell.angle_gamma   90.00
#
_symmetry.space_group_name_H-M   'P 1'
#
loop_
_entity.id
_entity.type
_entity.pdbx_description
1 polymer ?
#
loop_
_entity_poly.entity_id
_entity_poly.type
_entity_poly.pdbx_seq_one_letter_code
_entity_poly.pdbx_strand_id
1 'polypeptide(L)'
;MSVIGMGKQHGAEGVHEQGFVHMAENIQRYGKVILSQAPVICGIGLIENAYDQTYKIKALTPAEIIKEEPGLLLEVKKVMGHILIDDADVLIVDEIGKNISGDGMDPNVSGTLP
;
A
#
# COMPACT_ATOMS: atom_id res chain seq x y z
N MET A 1 0.09 -7.46 -1.40
CA MET A 1 0.51 -8.75 -0.79
C MET A 1 1.07 -9.76 -1.79
N SER A 2 0.49 -9.97 -2.97
CA SER A 2 0.86 -11.09 -3.86
C SER A 2 2.30 -11.07 -4.39
N VAL A 3 2.85 -9.88 -4.72
CA VAL A 3 4.17 -9.75 -5.35
C VAL A 3 5.31 -9.88 -4.33
N ILE A 4 5.31 -9.07 -3.28
CA ILE A 4 6.37 -9.05 -2.26
C ILE A 4 6.06 -10.05 -1.14
N GLY A 5 4.95 -9.84 -0.41
CA GLY A 5 4.60 -10.64 0.76
C GLY A 5 4.47 -12.15 0.47
N MET A 6 3.68 -12.53 -0.54
CA MET A 6 3.51 -13.94 -0.93
C MET A 6 4.61 -14.42 -1.89
N GLY A 7 5.25 -13.53 -2.65
CA GLY A 7 6.40 -13.86 -3.50
C GLY A 7 7.69 -14.14 -2.70
N LYS A 8 7.68 -13.89 -1.39
CA LYS A 8 8.80 -14.13 -0.46
C LYS A 8 10.07 -13.43 -0.94
N GLN A 9 11.23 -13.94 -0.53
CA GLN A 9 12.53 -13.37 -0.87
C GLN A 9 12.69 -13.16 -2.39
N HIS A 10 12.40 -14.15 -3.21
CA HIS A 10 12.63 -14.05 -4.65
C HIS A 10 11.72 -13.02 -5.34
N GLY A 11 10.44 -12.97 -4.97
CA GLY A 11 9.51 -11.94 -5.49
C GLY A 11 9.87 -10.53 -5.01
N ALA A 12 10.31 -10.40 -3.75
CA ALA A 12 10.76 -9.13 -3.19
C ALA A 12 12.05 -8.63 -3.86
N GLU A 13 13.07 -9.49 -3.96
CA GLU A 13 14.36 -9.19 -4.57
C GLU A 13 14.21 -8.77 -6.02
N GLY A 14 13.47 -9.55 -6.83
CA GLY A 14 13.30 -9.23 -8.25
C GLY A 14 12.56 -7.92 -8.54
N VAL A 15 11.74 -7.42 -7.60
CA VAL A 15 11.11 -6.10 -7.72
C VAL A 15 12.02 -5.00 -7.16
N HIS A 16 12.69 -5.25 -6.04
CA HIS A 16 13.57 -4.26 -5.39
C HIS A 16 14.84 -3.97 -6.22
N GLU A 17 15.40 -4.98 -6.90
CA GLU A 17 16.59 -4.83 -7.76
C GLU A 17 16.38 -3.83 -8.91
N GLN A 18 15.13 -3.60 -9.32
CA GLN A 18 14.78 -2.65 -10.37
C GLN A 18 14.64 -1.21 -9.88
N GLY A 19 14.84 -0.97 -8.58
CA GLY A 19 14.82 0.36 -7.97
C GLY A 19 13.41 0.86 -7.65
N PHE A 20 13.35 1.76 -6.66
CA PHE A 20 12.09 2.26 -6.10
C PHE A 20 11.23 3.03 -7.12
N VAL A 21 11.87 3.75 -8.06
CA VAL A 21 11.19 4.52 -9.12
C VAL A 21 10.27 3.64 -9.97
N HIS A 22 10.61 2.37 -10.17
CA HIS A 22 9.83 1.43 -10.98
C HIS A 22 8.90 0.54 -10.14
N MET A 23 8.90 0.70 -8.81
CA MET A 23 8.17 -0.17 -7.87
C MET A 23 6.67 -0.26 -8.20
N ALA A 24 5.99 0.88 -8.36
CA ALA A 24 4.56 0.92 -8.60
C ALA A 24 4.17 0.22 -9.93
N GLU A 25 4.94 0.45 -10.99
CA GLU A 25 4.75 -0.20 -12.29
C GLU A 25 5.00 -1.72 -12.18
N ASN A 26 6.08 -2.11 -11.52
CA ASN A 26 6.50 -3.50 -11.39
C ASN A 26 5.52 -4.31 -10.56
N ILE A 27 5.01 -3.75 -9.45
CA ILE A 27 3.95 -4.40 -8.66
C ILE A 27 2.73 -4.69 -9.53
N GLN A 28 2.31 -3.75 -10.37
CA GLN A 28 1.17 -3.94 -11.28
C GLN A 28 1.47 -4.99 -12.37
N ARG A 29 2.65 -4.94 -12.99
CA ARG A 29 3.08 -5.93 -14.01
C ARG A 29 3.10 -7.35 -13.45
N TYR A 30 3.76 -7.53 -12.30
CA TYR A 30 3.97 -8.83 -11.68
C TYR A 30 2.65 -9.35 -11.12
N GLY A 31 1.87 -8.47 -10.49
CA GLY A 31 0.53 -8.77 -9.98
C GLY A 31 -0.39 -9.32 -11.06
N LYS A 32 -0.42 -8.73 -12.26
CA LYS A 32 -1.22 -9.23 -13.39
C LYS A 32 -0.84 -10.66 -13.79
N VAL A 33 0.46 -10.97 -13.84
CA VAL A 33 0.92 -12.34 -14.15
C VAL A 33 0.49 -13.29 -13.05
N ILE A 34 0.71 -12.95 -11.78
CA ILE A 34 0.32 -13.79 -10.63
C ILE A 34 -1.18 -14.07 -10.63
N LEU A 35 -2.02 -13.04 -10.82
CA LEU A 35 -3.47 -13.20 -10.86
C LEU A 35 -3.95 -14.09 -12.02
N SER A 36 -3.16 -14.20 -13.09
CA SER A 36 -3.49 -15.05 -14.25
C SER A 36 -2.96 -16.49 -14.16
N GLN A 37 -1.84 -16.70 -13.47
CA GLN A 37 -1.12 -17.99 -13.48
C GLN A 37 -1.25 -18.77 -12.16
N ALA A 38 -1.42 -18.06 -11.04
CA ALA A 38 -1.54 -18.69 -9.73
C ALA A 38 -3.02 -18.95 -9.40
N PRO A 39 -3.33 -19.93 -8.53
CA PRO A 39 -4.70 -20.26 -8.14
C PRO A 39 -5.26 -19.24 -7.13
N VAL A 40 -5.28 -17.96 -7.50
CA VAL A 40 -5.86 -16.89 -6.68
C VAL A 40 -7.38 -16.90 -6.87
N ILE A 41 -8.11 -17.20 -5.80
CA ILE A 41 -9.57 -17.27 -5.82
C ILE A 41 -10.16 -15.85 -5.69
N CYS A 42 -9.62 -15.05 -4.77
CA CYS A 42 -10.04 -13.67 -4.52
C CYS A 42 -8.97 -12.91 -3.73
N GLY A 43 -9.14 -11.59 -3.63
CA GLY A 43 -8.45 -10.72 -2.69
C GLY A 43 -9.45 -10.08 -1.72
N ILE A 44 -9.01 -9.82 -0.49
CA ILE A 44 -9.78 -9.10 0.51
C ILE A 44 -9.05 -7.78 0.79
N GLY A 45 -9.67 -6.67 0.39
CA GLY A 45 -9.22 -5.31 0.72
C GLY A 45 -9.79 -4.88 2.06
N LEU A 46 -8.90 -4.47 2.97
CA LEU A 46 -9.24 -3.85 4.25
C LEU A 46 -8.88 -2.37 4.16
N ILE A 47 -9.84 -1.49 4.46
CA ILE A 47 -9.62 -0.05 4.57
C ILE A 47 -9.80 0.32 6.03
N GLU A 48 -8.84 1.09 6.56
CA GLU A 48 -8.86 1.63 7.92
C GLU A 48 -9.13 3.13 7.88
N ASN A 49 -9.77 3.65 8.93
CA ASN A 49 -9.98 5.09 9.11
C ASN A 49 -8.81 5.72 9.91
N ALA A 50 -8.89 7.02 10.15
CA ALA A 50 -7.92 7.79 10.95
C ALA A 50 -7.69 7.32 12.40
N TYR A 51 -8.46 6.35 12.90
CA TYR A 51 -8.33 5.79 14.24
C TYR A 51 -7.82 4.34 14.21
N ASP A 52 -7.22 3.91 13.10
CA ASP A 52 -6.77 2.52 12.85
C ASP A 52 -7.90 1.48 13.01
N GLN A 53 -9.15 1.90 12.79
CA GLN A 53 -10.31 1.01 12.86
C GLN A 53 -10.75 0.62 11.46
N THR A 54 -11.19 -0.63 11.31
CA THR A 54 -11.76 -1.12 10.05
C THR A 54 -12.94 -0.26 9.63
N TYR A 55 -12.77 0.46 8.53
CA TYR A 55 -13.77 1.29 7.90
C TYR A 55 -14.57 0.53 6.84
N LYS A 56 -13.89 -0.30 6.05
CA LYS A 56 -14.52 -1.08 4.98
C LYS A 56 -13.76 -2.37 4.71
N ILE A 57 -14.51 -3.42 4.40
CA ILE A 57 -13.99 -4.68 3.85
C ILE A 57 -14.59 -4.87 2.46
N LYS A 58 -13.76 -5.18 1.47
CA LYS A 58 -14.19 -5.44 0.10
C LYS A 58 -13.54 -6.72 -0.42
N ALA A 59 -14.35 -7.70 -0.75
CA ALA A 59 -13.90 -8.87 -1.50
C ALA A 59 -13.86 -8.54 -3.00
N LEU A 60 -12.80 -8.99 -3.68
CA LEU A 60 -12.54 -8.75 -5.09
C LEU A 60 -12.13 -10.06 -5.76
N THR A 61 -12.73 -10.38 -6.89
CA THR A 61 -12.21 -11.41 -7.81
C THR A 61 -10.88 -10.95 -8.41
N PRO A 62 -10.05 -11.88 -8.96
CA PRO A 62 -8.79 -11.51 -9.61
C PRO A 62 -8.93 -10.42 -10.69
N ALA A 63 -10.03 -10.44 -11.45
CA ALA A 63 -10.30 -9.43 -12.47
C ALA A 63 -10.70 -8.07 -11.87
N GLU A 64 -11.49 -8.07 -10.78
CA GLU A 64 -11.89 -6.85 -10.08
C GLU A 64 -10.71 -6.19 -9.37
N ILE A 65 -9.71 -6.94 -8.88
CA ILE A 65 -8.52 -6.36 -8.24
C ILE A 65 -7.86 -5.32 -9.16
N ILE A 66 -7.64 -5.65 -10.44
CA ILE A 66 -6.98 -4.73 -11.38
C ILE A 66 -7.83 -3.48 -11.67
N LYS A 67 -9.15 -3.61 -11.61
CA LYS A 67 -10.09 -2.55 -12.02
C LYS A 67 -10.54 -1.66 -10.85
N GLU A 68 -10.85 -2.25 -9.70
CA GLU A 68 -11.52 -1.59 -8.58
C GLU A 68 -10.54 -1.15 -7.50
N GLU A 69 -9.44 -1.87 -7.27
CA GLU A 69 -8.47 -1.54 -6.22
C GLU A 69 -7.90 -0.11 -6.32
N PRO A 70 -7.57 0.44 -7.51
CA PRO A 70 -7.15 1.83 -7.61
C PRO A 70 -8.19 2.84 -7.08
N GLY A 71 -9.48 2.54 -7.23
CA GLY A 71 -10.56 3.36 -6.69
C GLY A 71 -10.64 3.26 -5.15
N LEU A 72 -10.36 2.09 -4.59
CA LEU A 72 -10.28 1.90 -3.15
C LEU A 72 -9.09 2.64 -2.54
N LEU A 73 -7.95 2.69 -3.23
CA LEU A 73 -6.80 3.48 -2.78
C LEU A 73 -7.12 4.99 -2.69
N LEU A 74 -7.88 5.52 -3.65
CA LEU A 74 -8.34 6.91 -3.60
C LEU A 74 -9.33 7.16 -2.45
N GLU A 75 -10.10 6.15 -2.07
CA GLU A 75 -10.99 6.22 -0.92
C GLU A 75 -10.20 6.22 0.40
N VAL A 76 -9.21 5.32 0.54
CA VAL A 76 -8.31 5.25 1.70
C VAL A 76 -7.69 6.63 1.98
N LYS A 77 -7.14 7.27 0.95
CA LYS A 77 -6.52 8.60 1.06
C LYS A 77 -7.45 9.69 1.63
N LYS A 78 -8.78 9.51 1.55
CA LYS A 78 -9.76 10.48 2.09
C LYS A 78 -10.17 10.19 3.53
N VAL A 79 -10.06 8.94 3.97
CA VAL A 79 -10.55 8.50 5.29
C VAL A 79 -9.42 8.26 6.29
N MET A 80 -8.19 8.11 5.80
CA MET A 80 -7.00 7.98 6.63
C MET A 80 -6.67 9.29 7.36
N GLY A 81 -5.99 9.16 8.50
CA GLY A 81 -5.47 10.30 9.24
C GLY A 81 -4.47 11.06 8.38
N HIS A 82 -4.55 12.39 8.40
CA HIS A 82 -3.59 13.26 7.73
C HIS A 82 -3.48 14.58 8.48
N ILE A 83 -2.35 15.26 8.28
CA ILE A 83 -2.13 16.59 8.83
C ILE A 83 -2.95 17.58 7.98
N LEU A 84 -3.76 18.42 8.64
CA LEU A 84 -4.63 19.41 7.98
C LEU A 84 -3.89 20.68 7.55
N ILE A 85 -2.58 20.73 7.80
CA ILE A 85 -1.70 21.84 7.43
C ILE A 85 -1.03 21.44 6.12
N ASP A 86 -1.30 22.20 5.06
CA ASP A 86 -0.79 21.90 3.72
C ASP A 86 0.72 22.13 3.61
N ASP A 87 1.23 23.20 4.23
CA ASP A 87 2.63 23.59 4.19
C ASP A 87 3.16 23.99 5.57
N ALA A 88 4.34 23.49 5.93
CA ALA A 88 5.07 23.87 7.13
C ALA A 88 6.57 23.82 6.88
N ASP A 89 7.32 24.77 7.45
CA ASP A 89 8.79 24.76 7.35
C ASP A 89 9.43 23.60 8.13
N VAL A 90 8.80 23.18 9.23
CA VAL A 90 9.32 22.15 10.15
C VAL A 90 8.17 21.29 10.68
N LEU A 91 8.34 19.97 10.59
CA LEU A 91 7.53 18.96 11.30
C LEU A 91 8.40 18.32 12.39
N ILE A 92 7.96 18.39 13.65
CA ILE A 92 8.63 17.72 14.77
C ILE A 92 7.83 16.48 15.13
N VAL A 93 8.48 15.31 15.09
CA VAL A 93 7.89 14.02 15.48
C VAL A 93 8.52 13.57 16.78
N ASP A 94 7.68 13.37 17.80
CA ASP A 94 8.12 13.04 19.16
C ASP A 94 8.58 11.57 19.27
N GLU A 95 7.84 10.66 18.63
CA GLU A 95 8.11 9.22 18.66
C GLU A 95 8.15 8.61 17.25
N ILE A 96 9.16 7.77 17.00
CA ILE A 96 9.29 6.98 15.77
C ILE A 96 9.62 5.53 16.12
N GLY A 97 9.17 4.58 15.29
CA GLY A 97 9.49 3.18 15.50
C GLY A 97 8.88 2.28 14.44
N LYS A 98 9.56 1.19 14.09
CA LYS A 98 9.07 0.21 13.10
C LYS A 98 7.73 -0.44 13.49
N ASN A 99 7.45 -0.45 14.79
CA ASN A 99 6.20 -0.92 15.38
C ASN A 99 5.08 0.13 15.32
N ILE A 100 5.38 1.38 14.94
CA ILE A 100 4.42 2.47 14.72
C ILE A 100 4.11 2.54 13.23
N SER A 101 5.15 2.66 12.40
CA SER A 101 5.05 2.58 10.94
C SER A 101 6.26 1.85 10.39
N GLY A 102 6.12 1.15 9.26
CA GLY A 102 7.22 0.34 8.69
C GLY A 102 8.52 1.13 8.52
N ASP A 103 8.42 2.39 8.12
CA ASP A 103 9.54 3.32 7.92
C ASP A 103 9.92 4.11 9.19
N GLY A 104 9.26 3.83 10.32
CA GLY A 104 9.48 4.49 11.62
C GLY A 104 8.51 5.66 11.85
N MET A 105 8.47 6.60 10.92
CA MET A 105 7.51 7.70 10.84
C MET A 105 6.59 7.43 9.65
N ASP A 106 5.27 7.60 9.79
CA ASP A 106 4.35 7.32 8.69
C ASP A 106 4.51 8.36 7.55
N PRO A 107 5.02 7.95 6.38
CA PRO A 107 5.23 8.87 5.28
C PRO A 107 3.90 9.30 4.62
N ASN A 108 2.83 8.52 4.77
CA ASN A 108 1.51 8.86 4.22
C ASN A 108 0.85 10.01 4.99
N VAL A 109 1.16 10.15 6.28
CA VAL A 109 0.64 11.23 7.15
C VAL A 109 1.56 12.45 7.09
N SER A 110 2.87 12.23 7.13
CA SER A 110 3.88 13.29 7.13
C SER A 110 4.16 13.89 5.75
N GLY A 111 3.68 13.29 4.67
CA GLY A 111 3.90 13.76 3.30
C GLY A 111 5.34 13.54 2.80
N THR A 112 6.10 12.64 3.42
CA THR A 112 7.53 12.41 3.14
C THR A 112 7.80 11.20 2.24
N LEU A 113 6.78 10.66 1.56
CA LEU A 113 6.98 9.60 0.57
C LEU A 113 7.92 10.08 -0.56
N PRO A 114 8.99 9.32 -0.87
CA PRO A 114 9.87 9.61 -2.01
C PRO A 114 9.21 9.32 -3.37
#